data_AF-A0A6B3G0F0-F1
#
_entry.id   AF-A0A6B3G0F0-F1
#
_cell.length_a   1.000
_cell.length_b   1.000
_cell.length_c   1.000
_cell.angle_alpha   90.00
_cell.angle_beta   90.00
_cell.angle_gamma   90.00
#
_symmetry.space_group_name_H-M   'P 1'
#
loop_
_entity.id
_entity.type
_entity.pdbx_description
1 polymer ?
#
loop_
_entity_poly.entity_id
_entity_poly.type
_entity_poly.pdbx_seq_one_letter_code
_entity_poly.pdbx_strand_id
1 'polypeptide(L)' 'VLDMAEAYATLADHGRHGRYVLVEKVTKDGAEIELPERTTEQAVSREAADTTTAVLRSVVEGGTGTAAQAV' A
#
# COMPACT_ATOMS: atom_id res chain seq x y z
N VAL A 1 8.59 6.95 7.20
CA VAL A 1 7.23 6.34 7.34
C VAL A 1 6.70 5.78 6.03
N LEU A 2 7.14 6.28 4.87
CA LEU A 2 6.74 5.74 3.56
C LEU A 2 7.05 4.25 3.42
N ASP A 3 8.20 3.79 3.90
CA ASP A 3 8.57 2.36 3.88
C ASP A 3 7.55 1.48 4.63
N MET A 4 7.07 1.97 5.78
CA MET A 4 6.03 1.25 6.55
C MET A 4 4.69 1.30 5.83
N ALA A 5 4.31 2.45 5.27
CA ALA A 5 3.07 2.58 4.51
C ALA A 5 3.04 1.64 3.31
N GLU A 6 4.17 1.50 2.60
CA GLU A 6 4.33 0.61 1.47
C GLU A 6 4.23 -0.88 1.87
N ALA A 7 4.81 -1.24 3.03
CA ALA A 7 4.67 -2.58 3.59
C ALA A 7 3.20 -2.93 3.91
N TYR A 8 2.45 -2.01 4.54
CA TYR A 8 1.02 -2.23 4.82
C TYR A 8 0.17 -2.19 3.56
N ALA A 9 0.51 -1.34 2.59
CA ALA A 9 -0.14 -1.30 1.28
C ALA A 9 0.01 -2.63 0.54
N THR A 10 1.17 -3.28 0.67
CA THR A 10 1.42 -4.61 0.09
C THR A 10 0.48 -5.67 0.67
N LEU A 11 0.26 -5.67 1.99
CA LEU A 11 -0.68 -6.60 2.63
C LEU A 11 -2.14 -6.29 2.25
N ALA A 12 -2.48 -5.00 2.15
CA ALA A 12 -3.82 -4.55 1.76
C ALA A 12 -4.14 -4.87 0.29
N ASP A 13 -3.14 -4.85 -0.60
CA ASP A 13 -3.27 -5.24 -2.01
C ASP A 13 -3.00 -6.74 -2.22
N HIS A 14 -3.50 -7.58 -1.31
CA HIS A 14 -3.45 -9.04 -1.44
C HIS A 14 -2.03 -9.61 -1.67
N GLY A 15 -1.01 -8.96 -1.08
CA GLY A 15 0.39 -9.35 -1.17
C GLY A 15 1.14 -8.83 -2.41
N ARG A 16 0.49 -7.99 -3.23
CA ARG A 16 1.13 -7.35 -4.39
C ARG A 16 1.88 -6.11 -3.92
N HIS A 17 3.18 -6.08 -4.20
CA HIS A 17 4.05 -4.96 -3.91
C HIS A 17 4.23 -4.12 -5.16
N GLY A 18 4.05 -2.81 -5.03
CA GLY A 18 4.33 -1.83 -6.07
C GLY A 18 5.06 -0.65 -5.46
N ARG A 19 6.07 -0.14 -6.17
CA ARG A 19 6.85 1.02 -5.71
C ARG A 19 5.93 2.22 -5.53
N TYR A 20 5.99 2.88 -4.38
CA TYR A 20 5.25 4.13 -4.17
C TYR A 20 5.70 5.22 -5.17
N VAL A 21 4.73 5.98 -5.70
CA VAL A 21 4.99 7.09 -6.61
C VAL A 21 4.26 8.33 -6.11
N LEU A 22 4.99 9.44 -5.98
CA LEU A 22 4.42 10.73 -5.56
C LEU A 22 4.01 11.61 -6.74
N VAL A 23 4.64 11.41 -7.90
CA VAL A 23 4.45 12.25 -9.09
C VAL A 23 3.56 11.53 -10.09
N GLU A 24 2.43 12.14 -10.41
CA GLU A 24 1.49 11.60 -11.41
C GLU A 24 1.77 12.12 -12.81
N LYS A 25 2.29 13.34 -12.94
CA LYS A 25 2.54 13.99 -14.22
C LYS A 25 3.65 15.03 -14.13
N VAL A 26 4.44 15.14 -15.20
CA VAL A 26 5.43 16.21 -15.38
C VAL A 26 5.21 16.85 -16.75
N THR A 27 5.16 18.18 -16.78
CA THR A 27 5.11 18.97 -18.01
C THR A 27 6.27 19.95 -18.04
N LYS A 28 6.95 20.05 -19.18
CA LYS A 28 8.02 21.02 -19.41
C LYS A 28 7.82 21.67 -20.78
N ASP A 29 7.81 23.00 -20.81
CA ASP A 29 7.69 23.79 -22.05
C ASP A 29 6.47 23.40 -22.92
N GLY A 30 5.36 23.02 -22.25
CA GLY A 30 4.12 22.58 -22.91
C GLY A 30 4.11 21.10 -23.35
N ALA A 31 5.21 20.37 -23.21
CA ALA A 31 5.30 18.94 -23.51
C ALA A 31 5.18 18.08 -22.24
N GLU A 32 4.44 16.97 -22.34
CA GLU A 32 4.38 15.95 -21.28
C GLU A 32 5.64 15.07 -21.32
N ILE A 33 6.20 14.81 -20.14
CA ILE A 33 7.34 13.91 -19.96
C ILE A 33 6.81 12.57 -19.48
N GLU A 34 7.15 11.49 -20.19
CA GLU A 34 6.79 10.14 -19.80
C GLU A 34 7.47 9.75 -18.48
N LEU A 35 6.67 9.18 -17.57
CA LEU A 35 7.15 8.67 -16.30
C LEU A 35 7.50 7.19 -16.42
N PRO A 36 8.43 6.66 -15.59
CA PRO A 36 8.74 5.24 -15.57
C PRO A 36 7.50 4.37 -15.35
N GLU A 37 7.44 3.23 -16.03
CA GLU A 37 6.34 2.28 -15.86
C GLU A 37 6.25 1.76 -14.42
N ARG A 38 5.02 1.61 -13.94
CA ARG A 38 4.73 1.09 -12.61
C ARG A 38 4.73 -0.44 -12.67
N THR A 39 5.75 -1.04 -12.09
CA THR A 39 5.81 -2.50 -11.93
C THR A 39 5.18 -2.92 -10.61
N THR A 40 4.35 -3.95 -10.66
CA THR A 40 3.82 -4.62 -9.46
C THR A 40 4.21 -6.09 -9.50
N GLU A 41 4.57 -6.65 -8.35
CA GLU A 41 4.95 -8.05 -8.21
C GLU A 41 4.28 -8.71 -7.01
N GLN A 42 4.06 -10.02 -7.08
CA GLN A 42 3.50 -10.79 -5.96
C GLN A 42 4.61 -11.10 -4.94
N ALA A 43 4.80 -10.23 -3.96
CA ALA A 43 5.84 -10.38 -2.94
C ALA A 43 5.44 -11.36 -1.81
N VAL A 44 4.14 -11.41 -1.49
CA VAL A 44 3.56 -12.31 -0.48
C VAL A 44 2.41 -13.07 -1.13
N SER A 45 2.16 -14.33 -0.79
CA SER A 45 0.99 -15.03 -1.33
C SER A 45 -0.31 -14.32 -0.92
N ARG A 46 -1.31 -14.36 -1.79
CA ARG A 46 -2.64 -13.79 -1.50
C ARG A 46 -3.22 -14.32 -0.18
N GLU A 47 -3.15 -15.63 0.02
CA GLU A 47 -3.68 -16.27 1.22
C GLU A 47 -3.01 -15.75 2.51
N ALA A 48 -1.68 -15.61 2.49
CA ALA A 48 -0.94 -15.11 3.65
C ALA A 48 -1.23 -13.62 3.91
N ALA A 49 -1.32 -12.80 2.86
CA ALA A 49 -1.67 -11.39 2.96
C ALA A 49 -3.09 -11.20 3.52
N ASP A 50 -4.06 -11.96 3.00
CA ASP A 50 -5.46 -11.89 3.41
C ASP A 50 -5.64 -12.32 4.87
N THR A 51 -4.97 -13.41 5.26
CA THR A 51 -4.99 -13.90 6.64
C THR A 51 -4.39 -12.87 7.59
N THR A 52 -3.25 -12.28 7.22
CA THR A 52 -2.61 -11.25 8.04
C THR A 52 -3.51 -10.02 8.18
N THR A 53 -4.12 -9.56 7.08
CA THR A 53 -5.06 -8.43 7.08
C THR A 53 -6.29 -8.72 7.93
N ALA A 54 -6.80 -9.96 7.93
CA ALA A 54 -7.91 -10.36 8.79
C ALA A 54 -7.54 -10.24 10.29
N VAL A 55 -6.35 -10.71 10.69
CA VAL A 55 -5.86 -10.57 12.07
C VAL A 55 -5.67 -9.09 12.45
N LEU A 56 -5.10 -8.28 11.55
CA LEU A 56 -4.89 -6.85 11.80
C LEU A 56 -6.22 -6.08 11.96
N ARG A 57 -7.30 -6.54 11.32
CA ARG A 57 -8.64 -5.96 11.52
C ARG A 57 -9.10 -6.12 12.96
N SER A 58 -8.93 -7.31 13.55
CA SER A 58 -9.30 -7.57 14.94
C SER A 58 -8.54 -6.69 15.94
N VAL A 59 -7.31 -6.28 15.62
CA VAL A 59 -6.53 -5.34 16.44
C VAL A 59 -7.21 -3.97 16.53
N VAL A 60 -7.84 -3.52 15.46
CA VAL A 60 -8.55 -2.24 15.42
C VAL A 60 -9.95 -2.37 16.01
N GLU A 61 -10.66 -3.47 15.73
CA GLU A 61 -12.04 -3.68 16.18
C GLU A 61 -12.18 -3.86 17.70
N GLY A 62 -11.19 -4.44 18.37
CA GLY A 62 -11.27 -4.68 19.83
C GLY A 62 -9.94 -4.93 20.52
N GLY A 63 -8.83 -4.57 19.88
CA GLY A 63 -7.48 -4.76 20.40
C GLY A 63 -6.80 -3.46 20.78
N THR A 64 -5.48 -3.43 20.61
CA THR A 64 -4.64 -2.27 20.95
C THR A 64 -4.80 -1.09 19.99
N GLY A 65 -5.42 -1.31 18.81
CA GLY A 65 -5.61 -0.31 17.77
C GLY A 65 -6.95 0.42 17.84
N THR A 66 -7.82 0.14 18.82
CA THR A 66 -9.18 0.70 18.89
C THR A 66 -9.23 2.23 18.88
N ALA A 67 -8.21 2.91 19.40
CA ALA A 67 -8.13 4.38 19.34
C ALA A 67 -8.12 4.92 17.88
N ALA A 68 -7.67 4.14 16.91
CA ALA A 68 -7.70 4.53 15.49
C ALA A 68 -9.11 4.58 14.89
N GLN A 69 -10.12 4.06 15.59
CA GLN A 69 -11.53 4.18 15.19
C GLN A 69 -12.15 5.54 15.57
N ALA A 70 -11.49 6.31 16.44
CA ALA A 70 -11.97 7.64 16.79
C ALA A 70 -11.77 8.58 15.60
N VAL A 71 -12.89 9.04 15.04
CA VAL A 71 -12.97 10.03 13.94
C VAL A 71 -13.03 11.43 14.53
#